data_AF-A0A849D918-F1
#
_entry.id   AF-A0A849D918-F1
#
_cell.length_a   1.000
_cell.length_b   1.000
_cell.length_c   1.000
_cell.angle_alpha   90.00
_cell.angle_beta   90.00
_cell.angle_gamma   90.00
#
_symmetry.space_group_name_H-M   'P 1'
#
loop_
_entity.id
_entity.type
_entity.pdbx_description
1 polymer ?
#
loop_
_entity_poly.entity_id
_entity_poly.type
_entity_poly.pdbx_seq_one_letter_code
_entity_poly.pdbx_strand_id
1 'polypeptide(L)'
;MYEQSYPSKRYRNTLAFLEKHIPKSTKILDLGVKNPFTHIMEERGYHIENTSGEDLDLDFSQVKQSNAEVVTAFEIFEHLVAPFNVLRAIKAKKLVASVPLKLWFASAYRNEQDPWDR
;
A
#
# COMPACT_ATOMS: atom_id res chain seq x y z
N MET A 1 4.51 -16.54 13.13
CA MET A 1 4.78 -15.17 13.64
C MET A 1 3.52 -14.33 13.80
N TYR A 2 2.31 -14.92 13.80
CA TYR A 2 1.09 -14.16 14.07
C TYR A 2 0.10 -14.98 14.88
N GLU A 3 0.34 -15.01 16.18
CA GLU A 3 -0.62 -15.50 17.16
C GLU A 3 -1.07 -14.30 18.01
N GLN A 4 -2.39 -14.07 18.00
CA GLN A 4 -3.21 -13.39 19.02
C GLN A 4 -3.57 -11.90 18.97
N SER A 5 -3.06 -11.05 18.07
CA SER A 5 -3.74 -9.75 17.83
C SER A 5 -3.25 -9.06 16.56
N TYR A 6 -4.08 -9.09 15.52
CA TYR A 6 -3.89 -8.20 14.37
C TYR A 6 -4.51 -6.83 14.68
N PRO A 7 -3.98 -5.74 14.09
CA PRO A 7 -4.47 -4.38 14.34
C PRO A 7 -5.85 -4.18 13.71
N SER A 8 -6.88 -4.69 14.40
CA SER A 8 -8.26 -4.83 13.92
C SER A 8 -8.86 -3.50 13.48
N LYS A 9 -8.57 -2.41 14.20
CA LYS A 9 -9.00 -1.06 13.82
C LYS A 9 -8.41 -0.64 12.46
N ARG A 10 -7.12 -0.90 12.24
CA ARG A 10 -6.44 -0.56 10.98
C ARG A 10 -7.01 -1.38 9.83
N TYR A 11 -7.05 -2.70 9.98
CA TYR A 11 -7.59 -3.60 8.94
C TYR A 11 -9.03 -3.26 8.56
N ARG A 12 -9.89 -2.97 9.55
CA ARG A 12 -11.26 -2.54 9.27
C ARG A 12 -11.30 -1.25 8.46
N ASN A 13 -10.50 -0.24 8.81
CA ASN A 13 -10.47 1.03 8.10
C ASN A 13 -9.88 0.88 6.69
N THR A 14 -8.79 0.12 6.55
CA THR A 14 -8.16 -0.18 5.26
C THR A 14 -9.12 -0.94 4.34
N LEU A 15 -9.80 -1.97 4.84
CA LEU A 15 -10.79 -2.73 4.08
C LEU A 15 -11.97 -1.85 3.67
N ALA A 16 -12.53 -1.05 4.59
CA ALA A 16 -13.63 -0.15 4.26
C ALA A 16 -13.24 0.88 3.18
N PHE A 17 -12.00 1.38 3.23
CA PHE A 17 -11.47 2.27 2.19
C PHE A 17 -11.32 1.54 0.85
N LEU A 18 -10.77 0.32 0.85
CA LEU A 18 -10.63 -0.50 -0.36
C LEU A 18 -12.00 -0.80 -0.99
N GLU A 19 -12.97 -1.26 -0.19
CA GLU A 19 -14.33 -1.61 -0.63
C GLU A 19 -15.10 -0.44 -1.20
N LYS A 20 -14.86 0.77 -0.67
CA LYS A 20 -15.47 1.99 -1.19
C LYS A 20 -14.99 2.36 -2.60
N HIS A 21 -13.76 2.02 -2.97
CA HIS A 21 -13.12 2.56 -4.18
C HIS A 21 -12.79 1.50 -5.25
N ILE A 22 -12.67 0.23 -4.85
CA ILE A 22 -12.19 -0.86 -5.71
C ILE A 22 -13.28 -1.96 -5.83
N PRO A 23 -13.81 -2.20 -7.04
CA PRO A 23 -14.72 -3.31 -7.31
C PRO A 23 -14.09 -4.69 -7.01
N LYS A 24 -14.91 -5.65 -6.60
CA LYS A 24 -14.45 -7.02 -6.27
C LYS A 24 -13.90 -7.80 -7.47
N SER A 25 -14.39 -7.50 -8.67
CA SER A 25 -13.96 -8.14 -9.92
C SER A 25 -12.58 -7.69 -10.40
N THR A 26 -11.99 -6.67 -9.77
CA THR A 26 -10.71 -6.08 -10.18
C THR A 26 -9.54 -6.96 -9.77
N LYS A 27 -8.57 -7.15 -10.68
CA LYS A 27 -7.31 -7.83 -10.37
C LYS A 27 -6.39 -6.91 -9.58
N ILE A 28 -5.98 -7.34 -8.39
CA ILE A 28 -5.12 -6.58 -7.49
C ILE A 28 -3.76 -7.27 -7.38
N LEU A 29 -2.69 -6.49 -7.53
CA LEU A 29 -1.35 -6.89 -7.07
C LEU A 29 -1.08 -6.19 -5.74
N ASP A 30 -0.95 -6.97 -4.67
CA ASP A 30 -0.56 -6.49 -3.33
C ASP A 30 0.96 -6.58 -3.18
N LEU A 31 1.61 -5.42 -3.04
CA LEU A 31 3.05 -5.36 -2.90
C LEU A 31 3.47 -5.90 -1.53
N GLY A 32 4.37 -6.87 -1.55
CA GLY A 32 4.82 -7.60 -0.38
C GLY A 32 4.31 -9.04 -0.38
N VAL A 33 4.95 -9.86 0.45
CA VAL A 33 4.56 -11.26 0.64
C VAL A 33 3.16 -11.38 1.24
N LYS A 34 2.50 -12.50 0.95
CA LYS A 34 1.17 -12.83 1.46
C LYS A 34 1.13 -12.69 2.99
N ASN A 35 0.11 -11.98 3.47
CA ASN A 35 -0.05 -11.64 4.87
C ASN A 35 -1.50 -11.84 5.35
N PRO A 36 -1.79 -11.67 6.65
CA PRO A 36 -3.14 -11.85 7.20
C PRO A 36 -4.19 -10.90 6.61
N PHE A 37 -3.81 -9.71 6.17
CA PHE A 37 -4.73 -8.82 5.46
C PHE A 37 -5.05 -9.32 4.05
N THR A 38 -4.10 -9.95 3.37
CA THR A 38 -4.35 -10.66 2.10
C THR A 38 -5.48 -11.67 2.25
N HIS A 39 -5.44 -12.52 3.29
CA HIS A 39 -6.51 -13.49 3.56
C HIS A 39 -7.86 -12.81 3.79
N ILE A 40 -7.89 -11.70 4.53
CA ILE A 40 -9.11 -10.91 4.74
C ILE A 40 -9.66 -10.36 3.41
N MET A 41 -8.79 -9.90 2.51
CA MET A 41 -9.22 -9.42 1.19
C MET A 41 -9.79 -10.55 0.33
N GLU A 42 -9.14 -11.72 0.32
CA GLU A 42 -9.59 -12.92 -0.39
C GLU A 42 -10.97 -13.39 0.14
N GLU A 43 -11.15 -13.48 1.46
CA GLU A 43 -12.45 -13.81 2.10
C GLU A 43 -13.56 -12.83 1.74
N ARG A 44 -13.19 -11.57 1.45
CA ARG A 44 -14.10 -10.51 1.02
C ARG A 44 -14.35 -10.51 -0.49
N GLY A 45 -13.89 -11.54 -1.19
CA GLY A 45 -14.16 -11.78 -2.61
C GLY A 45 -13.25 -11.04 -3.58
N TYR A 46 -12.09 -10.55 -3.14
CA TYR A 46 -11.09 -9.96 -4.04
C TYR A 46 -10.18 -11.01 -4.66
N HIS A 47 -9.71 -10.74 -5.89
CA HIS A 47 -8.66 -11.51 -6.56
C HIS A 47 -7.31 -10.82 -6.32
N ILE A 48 -6.50 -11.41 -5.43
CA ILE A 48 -5.21 -10.86 -5.02
C ILE A 48 -4.07 -11.75 -5.52
N GLU A 49 -3.08 -11.12 -6.15
CA GLU A 49 -1.74 -11.68 -6.33
C GLU A 49 -0.76 -10.89 -5.44
N ASN A 50 0.27 -11.55 -4.92
CA ASN A 50 1.31 -10.92 -4.10
C ASN A 50 2.67 -11.01 -4.79
N THR A 51 3.55 -10.06 -4.50
CA THR A 51 4.98 -10.28 -4.78
C THR A 51 5.54 -11.38 -3.87
N SER A 52 6.67 -11.98 -4.23
CA SER A 52 7.16 -13.23 -3.60
C SER A 52 8.27 -13.02 -2.56
N GLY A 53 8.60 -11.76 -2.25
CA GLY A 53 9.64 -11.41 -1.26
C GLY A 53 10.95 -10.94 -1.88
N GLU A 54 10.94 -10.61 -3.17
CA GLU A 54 12.03 -9.89 -3.81
C GLU A 54 12.30 -8.53 -3.15
N ASP A 55 13.54 -8.05 -3.29
CA ASP A 55 13.92 -6.71 -2.86
C ASP A 55 13.34 -5.68 -3.84
N LEU A 56 12.24 -5.04 -3.43
CA LEU A 56 11.54 -4.03 -4.24
C LEU A 56 12.28 -2.69 -4.34
N ASP A 57 13.53 -2.57 -3.87
CA ASP A 57 14.43 -1.49 -4.27
C ASP A 57 15.27 -1.85 -5.52
N LEU A 58 15.43 -3.13 -5.82
CA LEU A 58 16.33 -3.64 -6.87
C LEU A 58 15.61 -4.46 -7.96
N ASP A 59 14.67 -5.31 -7.59
CA ASP A 59 13.95 -6.20 -8.48
C ASP A 59 12.47 -5.82 -8.58
N PHE A 60 12.07 -5.44 -9.79
CA PHE A 60 10.69 -5.07 -10.13
C PHE A 60 10.09 -6.01 -11.18
N SER A 61 10.71 -7.18 -11.41
CA SER A 61 10.32 -8.09 -12.49
C SER A 61 8.85 -8.49 -12.40
N GLN A 62 8.36 -8.88 -11.21
CA GLN A 62 6.95 -9.23 -10.99
C GLN A 62 6.03 -8.03 -11.19
N VAL A 63 6.40 -6.87 -10.63
CA VAL A 63 5.63 -5.62 -10.77
C VAL A 63 5.49 -5.22 -12.24
N LYS A 64 6.56 -5.35 -13.03
CA LYS A 64 6.56 -5.05 -14.47
C LYS A 64 5.77 -6.07 -15.31
N GLN A 65 5.72 -7.33 -14.89
CA GLN A 65 5.04 -8.41 -15.60
C GLN A 65 3.55 -8.50 -15.25
N SER A 66 3.14 -7.96 -14.10
CA SER A 66 1.76 -7.97 -13.64
C SER A 66 0.82 -7.26 -14.62
N ASN A 67 -0.36 -7.86 -14.81
CA ASN A 67 -1.49 -7.29 -15.54
C ASN A 67 -2.59 -6.77 -14.60
N ALA A 68 -2.27 -6.56 -13.32
CA ALA A 68 -3.20 -6.03 -12.34
C ALA A 68 -3.71 -4.64 -12.73
N GLU A 69 -4.98 -4.38 -12.45
CA GLU A 69 -5.61 -3.09 -12.71
C GLU A 69 -5.41 -2.12 -11.54
N VAL A 70 -5.21 -2.68 -10.34
CA VAL A 70 -4.97 -1.98 -9.09
C VAL A 70 -3.73 -2.56 -8.43
N VAL A 71 -2.89 -1.69 -7.87
CA VAL A 71 -1.84 -2.09 -6.93
C VAL A 71 -2.24 -1.65 -5.53
N THR A 72 -2.08 -2.54 -4.55
CA THR A 72 -2.15 -2.20 -3.12
C THR A 72 -0.76 -2.19 -2.51
N ALA A 73 -0.51 -1.23 -1.61
CA ALA A 73 0.76 -1.04 -0.93
C ALA A 73 0.50 -0.60 0.51
N PHE A 74 0.17 -1.54 1.38
CA PHE A 74 -0.16 -1.27 2.77
C PHE A 74 1.07 -1.42 3.67
N GLU A 75 1.56 -0.29 4.19
CA GLU A 75 2.70 -0.25 5.13
C GLU A 75 3.97 -0.91 4.58
N ILE A 76 4.28 -0.66 3.31
CA ILE A 76 5.48 -1.18 2.65
C ILE A 76 6.41 -0.07 2.15
N PHE A 77 5.88 1.07 1.69
CA PHE A 77 6.71 2.12 1.11
C PHE A 77 7.61 2.82 2.13
N GLU A 78 7.23 2.85 3.41
CA GLU A 78 8.10 3.33 4.50
C GLU A 78 9.33 2.47 4.74
N HIS A 79 9.36 1.25 4.21
CA HIS A 79 10.45 0.30 4.38
C HIS A 79 11.39 0.25 3.18
N LEU A 80 11.01 0.88 2.06
CA LEU A 80 11.87 0.97 0.88
C LEU A 80 12.82 2.16 1.00
N VAL A 81 14.04 2.00 0.48
CA VAL A 81 15.00 3.10 0.35
C VAL A 81 14.48 4.14 -0.64
N ALA A 82 13.91 3.70 -1.77
CA ALA A 82 13.40 4.58 -2.81
C ALA A 82 12.08 4.06 -3.42
N PRO A 83 10.92 4.38 -2.79
CA PRO A 83 9.59 3.98 -3.29
C PRO A 83 9.31 4.41 -4.73
N PHE A 84 9.93 5.50 -5.18
CA PHE A 84 9.77 6.00 -6.55
C PHE A 84 10.08 4.94 -7.62
N ASN A 85 11.08 4.08 -7.39
CA ASN A 85 11.52 3.13 -8.40
C ASN A 85 10.45 2.06 -8.68
N VAL A 86 9.86 1.49 -7.63
CA VAL A 86 8.75 0.53 -7.75
C VAL A 86 7.49 1.23 -8.25
N LEU A 87 7.20 2.45 -7.79
CA LEU A 87 6.05 3.24 -8.27
C LEU A 87 6.11 3.48 -9.78
N ARG A 88 7.27 3.80 -10.32
CA ARG A 88 7.49 3.97 -11.77
C ARG A 88 7.34 2.67 -12.55
N ALA A 89 7.58 1.51 -11.92
CA ALA A 89 7.45 0.21 -12.56
C ALA A 89 6.00 -0.28 -12.66
N ILE A 90 5.09 0.26 -11.85
CA ILE A 90 3.67 -0.12 -11.84
C ILE A 90 2.99 0.28 -13.15
N LYS A 91 2.30 -0.68 -13.77
CA LYS A 91 1.46 -0.46 -14.97
C LYS A 91 -0.03 -0.27 -14.66
N ALA A 92 -0.45 -0.62 -13.45
CA ALA A 92 -1.83 -0.47 -12.98
C ALA A 92 -2.27 0.99 -13.02
N LYS A 93 -3.56 1.22 -13.28
CA LYS A 93 -4.13 2.58 -13.38
C LYS A 93 -4.49 3.18 -12.01
N LYS A 94 -4.55 2.34 -10.98
CA LYS A 94 -4.91 2.74 -9.61
C LYS A 94 -3.89 2.20 -8.63
N LEU A 95 -3.51 3.03 -7.68
CA LEU A 95 -2.73 2.67 -6.51
C LEU A 95 -3.56 2.96 -5.26
N VAL A 96 -3.62 2.01 -4.34
CA VAL A 96 -4.19 2.18 -3.01
C VAL A 96 -3.09 1.89 -2.01
N ALA A 97 -2.62 2.92 -1.30
CA ALA A 97 -1.51 2.80 -0.38
C ALA A 97 -1.86 3.36 1.00
N SER A 98 -1.18 2.85 2.02
CA SER A 98 -1.12 3.49 3.34
C SER A 98 0.31 3.86 3.65
N VAL A 99 0.53 5.11 4.08
CA VAL A 99 1.83 5.62 4.48
C VAL A 99 1.75 6.28 5.85
N PRO A 100 2.80 6.20 6.69
CA PRO A 100 2.85 6.94 7.94
C PRO A 100 2.93 8.45 7.62
N LEU A 101 1.89 9.20 8.00
CA LEU A 101 1.85 10.64 7.67
C LEU A 101 3.07 11.39 8.17
N LYS A 102 3.58 11.09 9.37
CA LYS A 102 4.77 11.74 9.94
C LYS A 102 6.07 11.47 9.16
N LEU A 103 6.12 10.38 8.39
CA LEU A 103 7.29 10.04 7.59
C LEU A 103 7.30 10.79 6.26
N TRP A 104 6.13 10.92 5.63
CA TRP A 104 6.00 11.50 4.29
C TRP A 104 5.64 12.98 4.30
N PHE A 105 5.01 13.44 5.37
CA PHE A 105 4.58 14.81 5.56
C PHE A 105 5.18 15.31 6.87
N ALA A 106 6.30 16.02 6.73
CA ALA A 106 6.82 16.82 7.83
C ALA A 106 5.74 17.83 8.26
N SER A 107 5.68 18.12 9.56
CA SER A 107 4.91 19.26 10.05
C SER A 107 5.28 20.49 9.22
N ALA A 108 4.28 21.21 8.70
CA ALA A 108 4.55 22.47 8.04
C ALA A 108 5.38 23.34 8.98
N TYR A 109 6.48 23.90 8.47
CA TYR A 109 7.19 24.95 9.17
C TYR A 109 6.21 26.09 9.36
N ARG A 110 6.02 26.52 10.60
CA ARG A 110 5.19 27.67 10.95
C ARG A 110 6.10 28.72 11.56
N ASN A 111 6.32 29.81 10.85
CA ASN A 111 7.06 30.95 11.37
C ASN A 111 6.13 31.81 12.25
N GLU A 112 6.32 31.76 13.57
CA GLU A 112 5.52 32.55 14.51
C GLU A 112 5.70 34.08 14.33
N GLN A 113 6.79 34.50 13.68
CA GLN A 113 7.12 35.89 13.39
C GLN A 113 6.59 36.38 12.02
N ASP A 114 6.11 35.50 11.15
CA ASP A 114 5.46 35.88 9.89
C ASP A 114 3.93 35.82 10.05
N PRO A 115 3.21 36.95 10.01
CA PRO A 115 1.76 36.99 10.11
C PRO A 115 1.02 36.18 9.04
N TRP A 116 1.68 35.92 7.90
CA TRP A 116 1.13 35.16 6.76
C TRP A 116 1.45 33.67 6.84
N ASP A 117 2.33 33.26 7.75
CA ASP A 117 2.75 31.87 8.01
C ASP A 117 2.15 31.31 9.33
N ARG A 118 1.14 32.02 9.88
CA ARG A 118 0.34 31.62 11.04
C ARG A 118 -0.83 30.71 10.69
#